data_AF-A0A843LMN7-F1
#
_entry.id   AF-A0A843LMN7-F1
#
_cell.length_a   1.000
_cell.length_b   1.000
_cell.length_c   1.000
_cell.angle_alpha   90.00
_cell.angle_beta   90.00
_cell.angle_gamma   90.00
#
_symmetry.space_group_name_H-M   'P 1'
#
loop_
_entity.id
_entity.type
_entity.pdbx_description
1 polymer ?
#
loop_
_entity_poly.entity_id
_entity_poly.type
_entity_poly.pdbx_seq_one_letter_code
_entity_poly.pdbx_strand_id
1 'polypeptide(L)'
;MIKVGFIVNPYAGMGGAVGLKGTDGRIKEAIERGAVRESPAKAIRFLTGLTRKDLLFFTSGGEMGEDELKSAKLSCTCLYHPDNPQPDQDTSILTTAADTIEACKKFLQNNCDIIIFCGGDGTARDVYSCTGAKTLILGIPTGVKIYSGVFATSPESAARLLSQWNGSSYTDGEVMDVDEEEYRKGNLNTQVFGYAKIPSSSIPCQSCKQ
;
A
#
# COMPACT_ATOMS: atom_id res chain seq x y z
N MET A 1 3.22 22.12 -2.95
CA MET A 1 3.27 20.89 -3.76
C MET A 1 3.60 19.76 -2.80
N ILE A 2 2.76 18.74 -2.74
CA ILE A 2 2.91 17.59 -1.84
C ILE A 2 3.66 16.48 -2.59
N LYS A 3 4.72 15.96 -1.98
CA LYS A 3 5.52 14.85 -2.49
C LYS A 3 4.96 13.54 -1.96
N VAL A 4 4.45 12.72 -2.87
CA VAL A 4 3.81 11.44 -2.57
C VAL A 4 4.74 10.32 -3.02
N GLY A 5 5.20 9.49 -2.08
CA GLY A 5 5.73 8.18 -2.42
C GLY A 5 4.57 7.24 -2.73
N PHE A 6 4.51 6.69 -3.93
CA PHE A 6 3.46 5.77 -4.36
C PHE A 6 4.06 4.40 -4.63
N ILE A 7 3.47 3.36 -4.05
CA ILE A 7 3.93 1.98 -4.24
C ILE A 7 2.74 1.02 -4.37
N VAL A 8 2.84 0.08 -5.29
CA VAL A 8 1.87 -0.99 -5.47
C VAL A 8 2.58 -2.30 -5.19
N ASN A 9 2.00 -3.16 -4.34
CA ASN A 9 2.38 -4.56 -4.30
C ASN A 9 1.53 -5.31 -5.35
N PRO A 10 2.11 -5.75 -6.50
CA PRO A 10 1.35 -6.32 -7.62
C PRO A 10 0.61 -7.62 -7.27
N TYR A 11 1.07 -8.32 -6.22
CA TYR A 11 0.58 -9.63 -5.82
C TYR A 11 -0.38 -9.58 -4.61
N ALA A 12 -0.62 -8.39 -4.07
CA ALA A 12 -1.51 -8.22 -2.93
C ALA A 12 -2.99 -8.48 -3.30
N GLY A 13 -3.71 -9.13 -2.39
CA GLY A 13 -5.13 -9.48 -2.56
C GLY A 13 -5.38 -10.84 -3.22
N MET A 14 -4.38 -11.45 -3.86
CA MET A 14 -4.53 -12.72 -4.57
C MET A 14 -4.92 -13.89 -3.66
N GLY A 15 -4.31 -14.01 -2.48
CA GLY A 15 -4.59 -15.12 -1.58
C GLY A 15 -6.05 -15.17 -1.09
N GLY A 16 -6.61 -14.02 -0.73
CA GLY A 16 -8.00 -13.94 -0.26
C GLY A 16 -9.02 -14.39 -1.30
N ALA A 17 -8.80 -14.06 -2.57
CA ALA A 17 -9.71 -14.36 -3.68
C ALA A 17 -9.89 -15.87 -3.92
N VAL A 18 -8.87 -16.67 -3.60
CA VAL A 18 -8.88 -18.13 -3.79
C VAL A 18 -8.98 -18.92 -2.47
N GLY A 19 -9.46 -18.25 -1.40
CA GLY A 19 -9.64 -18.86 -0.08
C GLY A 19 -8.33 -19.17 0.66
N LEU A 20 -7.19 -18.68 0.17
CA LEU A 20 -5.93 -18.74 0.91
C LEU A 20 -5.93 -17.71 2.05
N LYS A 21 -5.19 -18.04 3.10
CA LYS A 21 -5.01 -17.21 4.29
C LYS A 21 -3.74 -16.36 4.14
N GLY A 22 -3.72 -15.53 3.11
CA GLY A 22 -2.55 -14.74 2.69
C GLY A 22 -1.98 -15.19 1.35
N THR A 23 -1.12 -14.37 0.75
CA THR A 23 -0.38 -14.72 -0.47
C THR A 23 1.11 -15.02 -0.20
N ASP A 24 1.58 -14.80 1.03
CA ASP A 24 3.00 -14.91 1.37
C ASP A 24 3.49 -16.36 1.22
N GLY A 25 4.52 -16.54 0.37
CA GLY A 25 5.06 -17.85 0.02
C GLY A 25 4.14 -18.74 -0.84
N ARG A 26 2.96 -18.25 -1.26
CA ARG A 26 1.95 -19.02 -1.99
C ARG A 26 1.42 -18.33 -3.26
N ILE A 27 2.15 -17.37 -3.80
CA ILE A 27 1.77 -16.66 -5.04
C ILE A 27 1.49 -17.66 -6.18
N LYS A 28 2.34 -18.68 -6.34
CA LYS A 28 2.13 -19.75 -7.34
C LYS A 28 0.83 -20.51 -7.15
N GLU A 29 0.57 -20.98 -5.93
CA GLU A 29 -0.67 -21.70 -5.60
C GLU A 29 -1.90 -20.80 -5.83
N ALA A 30 -1.79 -19.49 -5.56
CA ALA A 30 -2.84 -18.55 -5.85
C ALA A 30 -3.10 -18.44 -7.37
N ILE A 31 -2.04 -18.32 -8.18
CA ILE A 31 -2.13 -18.29 -9.65
C ILE A 31 -2.74 -19.59 -10.18
N GLU A 32 -2.28 -20.76 -9.71
CA GLU A 32 -2.82 -22.07 -10.10
C GLU A 32 -4.31 -22.22 -9.76
N ARG A 33 -4.77 -21.59 -8.69
CA ARG A 33 -6.18 -21.52 -8.30
C ARG A 33 -6.99 -20.45 -9.04
N GLY A 34 -6.39 -19.75 -10.00
CA GLY A 34 -7.05 -18.73 -10.81
C GLY A 34 -7.15 -17.36 -10.15
N ALA A 35 -6.31 -17.06 -9.15
CA ALA A 35 -6.27 -15.72 -8.56
C ALA A 35 -5.86 -14.67 -9.60
N VAL A 36 -6.56 -13.54 -9.59
CA VAL A 36 -6.26 -12.38 -10.43
C VAL A 36 -5.64 -11.28 -9.57
N ARG A 37 -4.69 -10.54 -10.15
CA ARG A 37 -4.06 -9.39 -9.50
C ARG A 37 -5.04 -8.22 -9.41
N GLU A 38 -5.56 -7.96 -8.21
CA GLU A 38 -6.52 -6.88 -7.98
C GLU A 38 -5.86 -5.53 -7.69
N SER A 39 -4.62 -5.54 -7.18
CA SER A 39 -3.94 -4.34 -6.71
C SER A 39 -3.70 -3.28 -7.79
N PRO A 40 -3.32 -3.60 -9.05
CA PRO A 40 -3.14 -2.59 -10.09
C PRO A 40 -4.44 -1.85 -10.41
N ALA A 41 -5.55 -2.58 -10.54
CA ALA A 41 -6.85 -1.99 -10.85
C ALA A 41 -7.35 -1.07 -9.70
N LYS A 42 -7.12 -1.46 -8.45
CA LYS A 42 -7.47 -0.64 -7.27
C LYS A 42 -6.58 0.60 -7.15
N ALA A 43 -5.29 0.48 -7.45
CA ALA A 43 -4.37 1.61 -7.55
C ALA A 43 -4.83 2.62 -8.62
N ILE A 44 -5.19 2.16 -9.82
CA ILE A 44 -5.71 3.03 -10.88
C ILE A 44 -6.99 3.74 -10.45
N ARG A 45 -7.95 3.05 -9.79
CA ARG A 45 -9.16 3.68 -9.25
C ARG A 45 -8.87 4.78 -8.24
N PHE A 46 -7.87 4.60 -7.39
CA PHE A 46 -7.41 5.65 -6.48
C PHE A 46 -6.87 6.85 -7.27
N LEU A 47 -5.95 6.60 -8.21
CA LEU A 47 -5.29 7.65 -8.98
C LEU A 47 -6.27 8.48 -9.83
N THR A 48 -7.25 7.83 -10.46
CA THR A 48 -8.28 8.49 -11.27
C THR A 48 -9.28 9.30 -10.44
N GLY A 49 -9.44 8.98 -9.15
CA GLY A 49 -10.28 9.72 -8.21
C GLY A 49 -9.64 10.99 -7.64
N LEU A 50 -8.36 11.25 -7.92
CA LEU A 50 -7.66 12.43 -7.41
C LEU A 50 -8.13 13.71 -8.11
N THR A 51 -8.44 14.74 -7.33
CA THR A 51 -8.93 16.03 -7.87
C THR A 51 -7.93 17.17 -7.72
N ARG A 52 -6.97 17.05 -6.79
CA ARG A 52 -5.90 18.03 -6.59
C ARG A 52 -4.77 17.86 -7.60
N LYS A 53 -4.13 18.96 -7.97
CA LYS A 53 -3.10 19.01 -9.03
C LYS A 53 -1.70 19.34 -8.52
N ASP A 54 -1.57 19.62 -7.23
CA ASP A 54 -0.32 20.01 -6.58
C ASP A 54 0.45 18.80 -6.02
N LEU A 55 0.32 17.64 -6.66
CA LEU A 55 0.99 16.39 -6.27
C LEU A 55 2.22 16.14 -7.14
N LEU A 56 3.30 15.69 -6.52
CA LEU A 56 4.49 15.17 -7.18
C LEU A 56 4.70 13.73 -6.74
N PHE A 57 4.66 12.80 -7.68
CA PHE A 57 4.77 11.38 -7.40
C PHE A 57 6.20 10.88 -7.52
N PHE A 58 6.67 10.21 -6.48
CA PHE A 58 7.80 9.29 -6.53
C PHE A 58 7.26 7.86 -6.57
N THR A 59 7.82 7.00 -7.40
CA THR A 59 7.34 5.62 -7.56
C THR A 59 8.48 4.64 -7.78
N SER A 60 8.14 3.35 -7.70
CA SER A 60 8.95 2.24 -8.20
C SER A 60 8.53 1.84 -9.61
N GLY A 61 9.45 1.27 -10.38
CA GLY A 61 9.29 0.92 -11.79
C GLY A 61 8.30 -0.20 -12.06
N GLY A 62 7.72 -0.18 -13.26
CA GLY A 62 6.75 -1.18 -13.74
C GLY A 62 5.48 -1.25 -12.90
N GLU A 63 5.02 -2.48 -12.60
CA GLU A 63 3.78 -2.76 -11.87
C GLU A 63 3.84 -2.39 -10.37
N MET A 64 4.99 -1.89 -9.88
CA MET A 64 5.09 -1.36 -8.52
C MET A 64 4.57 0.09 -8.38
N GLY A 65 3.89 0.62 -9.39
CA GLY A 65 3.22 1.92 -9.34
C GLY A 65 3.45 2.81 -10.56
N GLU A 66 4.55 2.61 -11.30
CA GLU A 66 4.87 3.42 -12.48
C GLU A 66 3.84 3.21 -13.60
N ASP A 67 3.46 1.97 -13.87
CA ASP A 67 2.50 1.63 -14.91
C ASP A 67 1.09 2.14 -14.59
N GLU A 68 0.69 2.10 -13.31
CA GLU A 68 -0.58 2.64 -12.82
C GLU A 68 -0.62 4.17 -12.94
N LEU A 69 0.48 4.86 -12.57
CA LEU A 69 0.61 6.31 -12.73
C LEU A 69 0.58 6.73 -14.20
N LYS A 70 1.27 6.01 -15.08
CA LYS A 70 1.21 6.22 -16.54
C LYS A 70 -0.20 6.01 -17.08
N SER A 71 -0.88 4.95 -16.65
CA SER A 71 -2.25 4.64 -17.05
C SER A 71 -3.24 5.72 -16.61
N ALA A 72 -3.03 6.31 -15.43
CA ALA A 72 -3.80 7.44 -14.92
C ALA A 72 -3.37 8.80 -15.52
N LYS A 73 -2.37 8.83 -16.42
CA LYS A 73 -1.81 10.03 -17.05
C LYS A 73 -1.23 11.04 -16.04
N LEU A 74 -0.66 10.54 -14.94
CA LEU A 74 -0.01 11.34 -13.91
C LEU A 74 1.51 11.28 -14.09
N SER A 75 2.16 12.43 -14.02
CA SER A 75 3.62 12.51 -14.05
C SER A 75 4.21 11.97 -12.76
N CYS A 76 5.32 11.23 -12.88
CA CYS A 76 6.03 10.66 -11.75
C CYS A 76 7.54 10.63 -11.99
N THR A 77 8.30 10.43 -10.92
CA THR A 77 9.72 10.14 -10.96
C THR A 77 9.94 8.75 -10.40
N CYS A 78 10.42 7.83 -11.23
CA CYS A 78 10.81 6.50 -10.81
C CYS A 78 12.14 6.58 -10.04
N LEU A 79 12.14 6.22 -8.76
CA LEU A 79 13.31 6.31 -7.87
C LEU A 79 13.92 4.93 -7.56
N TYR A 80 13.20 3.86 -7.86
CA TYR A 80 13.64 2.48 -7.65
C TYR A 80 13.17 1.62 -8.82
N HIS A 81 14.04 0.73 -9.28
CA HIS A 81 13.68 -0.30 -10.26
C HIS A 81 13.96 -1.64 -9.59
N PRO A 82 12.93 -2.50 -9.42
CA PRO A 82 13.18 -3.86 -8.97
C PRO A 82 14.10 -4.57 -9.97
N ASP A 83 15.03 -5.37 -9.46
CA ASP A 83 15.93 -6.12 -10.31
C ASP A 83 15.13 -7.11 -11.16
N ASN A 84 15.46 -7.21 -12.45
CA ASN A 84 14.87 -8.27 -13.27
C ASN A 84 15.23 -9.63 -12.68
N PRO A 85 14.28 -10.58 -12.59
CA PRO A 85 14.62 -11.93 -12.16
C PRO A 85 15.76 -12.47 -13.02
N GLN A 86 16.77 -13.03 -12.36
CA GLN A 86 17.88 -13.66 -13.06
C GLN A 86 17.34 -14.79 -13.97
N PRO A 87 18.00 -15.14 -15.09
CA PRO A 87 17.47 -16.11 -16.05
C PRO A 87 17.14 -17.49 -15.46
N ASP A 88 17.69 -17.82 -14.30
CA ASP A 88 17.50 -19.04 -13.53
C ASP A 88 16.47 -18.90 -12.39
N GLN A 89 15.91 -17.70 -12.18
CA GLN A 89 14.85 -17.44 -11.20
C GLN A 89 13.47 -17.56 -11.83
N ASP A 90 12.52 -17.88 -10.96
CA ASP A 90 11.13 -18.05 -11.34
C ASP A 90 10.51 -16.73 -11.81
N THR A 91 10.23 -16.63 -13.10
CA THR A 91 9.69 -15.43 -13.74
C THR A 91 8.23 -15.13 -13.38
N SER A 92 7.57 -15.98 -12.59
CA SER A 92 6.19 -15.74 -12.13
C SER A 92 6.07 -14.66 -11.06
N ILE A 93 7.17 -14.37 -10.34
CA ILE A 93 7.24 -13.34 -9.29
C ILE A 93 8.37 -12.38 -9.62
N LEU A 94 8.02 -11.14 -9.94
CA LEU A 94 8.93 -10.11 -10.40
C LEU A 94 9.37 -9.17 -9.26
N THR A 95 8.67 -9.20 -8.12
CA THR A 95 8.90 -8.26 -7.00
C THR A 95 8.61 -8.91 -5.66
N THR A 96 9.23 -8.37 -4.61
CA THR A 96 9.24 -8.90 -3.24
C THR A 96 8.94 -7.82 -2.20
N ALA A 97 8.78 -8.24 -0.95
CA ALA A 97 8.70 -7.32 0.19
C ALA A 97 9.95 -6.43 0.31
N ALA A 98 11.14 -6.96 -0.03
CA ALA A 98 12.38 -6.20 -0.01
C ALA A 98 12.37 -5.05 -1.02
N ASP A 99 11.82 -5.26 -2.22
CA ASP A 99 11.63 -4.21 -3.22
C ASP A 99 10.74 -3.08 -2.70
N THR A 100 9.65 -3.44 -2.00
CA THR A 100 8.75 -2.46 -1.36
C THR A 100 9.50 -1.60 -0.33
N ILE A 101 10.29 -2.24 0.52
CA ILE A 101 11.09 -1.57 1.56
C ILE A 101 12.15 -0.65 0.94
N GLU A 102 12.89 -1.12 -0.06
CA GLU A 102 13.93 -0.33 -0.73
C GLU A 102 13.34 0.86 -1.49
N ALA A 103 12.22 0.67 -2.21
CA ALA A 103 11.51 1.77 -2.85
C ALA A 103 11.07 2.85 -1.83
N CYS A 104 10.48 2.43 -0.71
CA CYS A 104 10.06 3.36 0.34
C CYS A 104 11.26 4.13 0.95
N LYS A 105 12.40 3.47 1.17
CA LYS A 105 13.63 4.15 1.60
C LYS A 105 14.08 5.22 0.59
N LYS A 106 13.99 4.95 -0.72
CA LYS A 106 14.29 5.94 -1.77
C LYS A 106 13.34 7.13 -1.73
N PHE A 107 12.05 6.90 -1.46
CA PHE A 107 11.07 7.99 -1.31
C PHE A 107 11.42 8.89 -0.14
N LEU A 108 11.78 8.31 1.01
CA LEU A 108 12.19 9.03 2.21
C LEU A 108 13.47 9.85 1.98
N GLN A 109 14.46 9.29 1.28
CA GLN A 109 15.69 10.00 0.89
C GLN A 109 15.41 11.24 0.01
N ASN A 110 14.29 11.23 -0.72
CA ASN A 110 13.84 12.35 -1.56
C ASN A 110 12.83 13.27 -0.85
N ASN A 111 12.70 13.14 0.47
CA ASN A 111 11.83 13.92 1.34
C ASN A 111 10.36 13.85 0.90
N CYS A 112 9.80 12.65 0.74
CA CYS A 112 8.35 12.50 0.57
C CYS A 112 7.60 12.95 1.84
N ASP A 113 6.43 13.57 1.65
CA ASP A 113 5.57 14.04 2.74
C ASP A 113 4.64 12.92 3.25
N ILE A 114 4.25 12.03 2.34
CA ILE A 114 3.35 10.90 2.59
C ILE A 114 3.72 9.73 1.68
N ILE A 115 3.59 8.50 2.18
CA ILE A 115 3.63 7.27 1.38
C ILE A 115 2.23 6.70 1.24
N ILE A 116 1.79 6.49 0.01
CA ILE A 116 0.54 5.81 -0.31
C ILE A 116 0.88 4.48 -0.93
N PHE A 117 0.31 3.42 -0.37
CA PHE A 117 0.62 2.06 -0.80
C PHE A 117 -0.65 1.28 -1.13
N CYS A 118 -0.61 0.42 -2.14
CA CYS A 118 -1.70 -0.49 -2.49
C CYS A 118 -1.31 -1.91 -2.06
N GLY A 119 -2.01 -2.46 -1.06
CA GLY A 119 -1.63 -3.73 -0.46
C GLY A 119 -2.56 -4.25 0.64
N GLY A 120 -2.07 -5.24 1.38
CA GLY A 120 -2.68 -5.76 2.62
C GLY A 120 -1.80 -5.52 3.85
N ASP A 121 -2.12 -6.13 4.99
CA ASP A 121 -1.41 -5.89 6.26
C ASP A 121 0.10 -6.20 6.18
N GLY A 122 0.52 -7.24 5.44
CA GLY A 122 1.94 -7.51 5.20
C GLY A 122 2.66 -6.33 4.51
N THR A 123 2.02 -5.73 3.49
CA THR A 123 2.56 -4.53 2.83
C THR A 123 2.54 -3.31 3.76
N ALA A 124 1.53 -3.16 4.62
CA ALA A 124 1.52 -2.10 5.62
C ALA A 124 2.70 -2.24 6.61
N ARG A 125 3.00 -3.47 7.02
CA ARG A 125 4.17 -3.79 7.85
C ARG A 125 5.48 -3.47 7.13
N ASP A 126 5.63 -3.86 5.88
CA ASP A 126 6.82 -3.56 5.06
C ASP A 126 7.05 -2.05 4.96
N VAL A 127 6.01 -1.28 4.63
CA VAL A 127 6.06 0.18 4.57
C VAL A 127 6.36 0.78 5.95
N TYR A 128 5.75 0.28 7.02
CA TYR A 128 6.02 0.76 8.37
C TYR A 128 7.47 0.47 8.81
N SER A 129 8.04 -0.67 8.41
CA SER A 129 9.40 -1.06 8.79
C SER A 129 10.49 -0.05 8.37
N CYS A 130 10.24 0.71 7.30
CA CYS A 130 11.16 1.74 6.82
C CYS A 130 10.75 3.16 7.19
N THR A 131 9.45 3.43 7.38
CA THR A 131 8.94 4.77 7.72
C THR A 131 8.91 5.06 9.22
N GLY A 132 8.67 4.02 10.03
CA GLY A 132 8.36 4.14 11.46
C GLY A 132 7.19 5.10 11.72
N ALA A 133 7.15 5.67 12.93
CA ALA A 133 6.08 6.58 13.35
C ALA A 133 6.22 8.04 12.82
N LYS A 134 7.21 8.32 11.96
CA LYS A 134 7.55 9.71 11.57
C LYS A 134 6.84 10.16 10.30
N THR A 135 6.77 9.29 9.29
CA THR A 135 6.21 9.61 7.97
C THR A 135 4.73 9.24 7.92
N LEU A 136 3.93 10.05 7.22
CA LEU A 136 2.54 9.69 6.99
C LEU A 136 2.44 8.51 6.02
N ILE A 137 1.56 7.57 6.31
CA ILE A 137 1.23 6.47 5.41
C ILE A 137 -0.29 6.38 5.20
N LEU A 138 -0.72 5.95 4.02
CA LEU A 138 -2.12 5.66 3.74
C LEU A 138 -2.23 4.42 2.84
N GLY A 139 -2.93 3.40 3.32
CA GLY A 139 -3.15 2.16 2.60
C GLY A 139 -4.39 2.19 1.70
N ILE A 140 -4.24 1.70 0.47
CA ILE A 140 -5.33 1.36 -0.45
C ILE A 140 -5.60 -0.15 -0.30
N PRO A 141 -6.79 -0.56 0.18
CA PRO A 141 -7.06 -1.95 0.54
C PRO A 141 -7.20 -2.85 -0.68
N THR A 142 -6.39 -3.90 -0.79
CA THR A 142 -6.46 -4.85 -1.93
C THR A 142 -7.16 -6.17 -1.63
N GLY A 143 -7.47 -6.46 -0.38
CA GLY A 143 -8.20 -7.66 0.04
C GLY A 143 -9.23 -7.39 1.13
N VAL A 144 -9.90 -8.45 1.58
CA VAL A 144 -10.93 -8.38 2.65
C VAL A 144 -10.38 -8.65 4.05
N LYS A 145 -9.09 -8.95 4.18
CA LYS A 145 -8.40 -9.28 5.44
C LYS A 145 -7.45 -8.14 5.78
N ILE A 146 -8.02 -7.03 6.21
CA ILE A 146 -7.27 -5.84 6.61
C ILE A 146 -7.66 -5.52 8.03
N TYR A 147 -6.69 -5.63 8.93
CA TYR A 147 -6.85 -5.36 10.36
C TYR A 147 -6.16 -4.06 10.77
N SER A 148 -5.17 -3.59 10.00
CA SER A 148 -4.49 -2.33 10.30
C SER A 148 -5.40 -1.12 10.10
N GLY A 149 -5.36 -0.20 11.06
CA GLY A 149 -6.08 1.08 11.03
C GLY A 149 -5.47 2.12 10.08
N VAL A 150 -4.51 1.73 9.23
CA VAL A 150 -3.83 2.64 8.28
C VAL A 150 -4.45 2.67 6.88
N PHE A 151 -5.48 1.86 6.66
CA PHE A 151 -6.15 1.76 5.36
C PHE A 151 -7.37 2.67 5.26
N ALA A 152 -7.59 3.21 4.07
CA ALA A 152 -8.90 3.76 3.74
C ALA A 152 -9.94 2.64 3.54
N THR A 153 -11.23 2.99 3.62
CA THR A 153 -12.32 2.03 3.39
C THR A 153 -12.45 1.58 1.92
N SER A 154 -11.94 2.37 0.97
CA SER A 154 -11.92 2.05 -0.46
C SER A 154 -10.87 2.89 -1.19
N PRO A 155 -10.50 2.53 -2.43
CA PRO A 155 -9.64 3.37 -3.28
C PRO A 155 -10.18 4.81 -3.45
N GLU A 156 -11.50 4.97 -3.64
CA GLU A 156 -12.14 6.28 -3.78
C GLU A 156 -12.09 7.09 -2.48
N SER A 157 -12.27 6.44 -1.33
CA SER A 157 -12.11 7.10 -0.03
C SER A 157 -10.68 7.57 0.20
N ALA A 158 -9.67 6.77 -0.18
CA ALA A 158 -8.27 7.19 -0.13
C ALA A 158 -8.02 8.40 -1.05
N ALA A 159 -8.57 8.38 -2.27
CA ALA A 159 -8.41 9.46 -3.24
C ALA A 159 -9.05 10.76 -2.74
N ARG A 160 -10.26 10.66 -2.17
CA ARG A 160 -10.95 11.78 -1.54
C ARG A 160 -10.15 12.34 -0.36
N LEU A 161 -9.63 11.47 0.50
CA LEU A 161 -8.83 11.87 1.66
C LEU A 161 -7.58 12.63 1.23
N LEU A 162 -6.78 12.09 0.31
CA LEU A 162 -5.60 12.80 -0.21
C LEU A 162 -5.98 14.12 -0.90
N SER A 163 -7.09 14.12 -1.65
CA SER A 163 -7.58 15.32 -2.35
C SER A 163 -8.00 16.45 -1.39
N GLN A 164 -8.52 16.10 -0.21
CA GLN A 164 -8.97 17.06 0.82
C GLN A 164 -7.92 17.36 1.88
N TRP A 165 -6.84 16.57 1.94
CA TRP A 165 -5.81 16.71 2.95
C TRP A 165 -5.05 18.04 2.83
N ASN A 166 -4.87 18.73 3.96
CA ASN A 166 -4.21 20.05 4.00
C ASN A 166 -2.67 19.97 3.96
N GLY A 167 -2.09 18.77 3.92
CA GLY A 167 -0.64 18.56 3.89
C GLY A 167 0.02 18.41 5.26
N SER A 168 -0.72 18.50 6.37
CA SER A 168 -0.13 18.41 7.72
C SER A 168 -0.98 17.72 8.78
N SER A 169 -2.31 17.67 8.62
CA SER A 169 -3.21 17.02 9.60
C SER A 169 -3.06 15.50 9.58
N TYR A 170 -2.89 14.90 10.75
CA TYR A 170 -2.80 13.45 10.89
C TYR A 170 -3.56 12.96 12.12
N THR A 171 -3.82 11.65 12.15
CA THR A 171 -4.16 10.87 13.35
C THR A 171 -3.26 9.64 13.39
N ASP A 172 -3.20 8.96 14.52
CA ASP A 172 -2.49 7.69 14.61
C ASP A 172 -3.39 6.53 14.14
N GLY A 173 -2.80 5.59 13.42
CA GLY A 173 -3.41 4.34 12.99
C GLY A 173 -2.52 3.16 13.34
N GLU A 174 -3.12 2.07 13.80
CA GLU A 174 -2.39 0.85 14.17
C GLU A 174 -1.96 0.06 12.93
N VAL A 175 -0.70 -0.39 12.93
CA VAL A 175 -0.18 -1.37 11.98
C VAL A 175 -0.17 -2.70 12.70
N MET A 176 -0.91 -3.67 12.17
CA MET A 176 -1.06 -4.98 12.77
C MET A 176 -0.02 -5.94 12.22
N ASP A 177 0.59 -6.74 13.10
CA ASP A 177 1.34 -7.93 12.73
C ASP A 177 0.39 -9.13 12.82
N VAL A 178 0.05 -9.67 11.65
CA VAL A 178 -0.77 -10.86 11.54
C VAL A 178 0.17 -12.00 11.20
N ASP A 179 0.30 -12.95 12.13
CA ASP A 179 1.03 -14.18 11.87
C ASP A 179 0.21 -15.04 10.89
N GLU A 180 0.54 -14.94 9.60
CA GLU A 180 -0.15 -15.70 8.55
C GLU A 180 0.05 -17.23 8.70
N GLU A 181 1.14 -17.70 9.34
CA GLU A 181 1.37 -19.13 9.61
C GLU A 181 0.42 -19.65 10.69
N GLU A 182 0.28 -18.94 11.80
CA GLU A 182 -0.64 -19.29 12.88
C GLU A 182 -2.09 -19.10 12.45
N TYR A 183 -2.38 -18.04 11.71
CA TYR A 183 -3.69 -17.83 11.12
C TYR A 183 -4.06 -18.98 10.17
N ARG A 184 -3.10 -19.50 9.40
CA ARG A 184 -3.27 -20.71 8.57
C ARG A 184 -3.74 -21.90 9.40
N LYS A 185 -3.15 -22.14 10.56
CA LYS A 185 -3.54 -23.19 11.52
C LYS A 185 -4.89 -22.95 12.22
N GLY A 186 -5.51 -21.78 12.01
CA GLY A 186 -6.81 -21.42 12.59
C GLY A 186 -6.71 -20.52 13.82
N ASN A 187 -5.50 -20.18 14.25
CA ASN A 187 -5.24 -19.32 15.39
C ASN A 187 -5.04 -17.88 14.89
N LEU A 188 -6.05 -17.03 15.05
CA LEU A 188 -5.87 -15.60 14.77
C LEU A 188 -5.11 -14.97 15.94
N ASN A 189 -3.79 -14.86 15.79
CA ASN A 189 -2.95 -14.08 16.69
C ASN A 189 -2.58 -12.76 16.00
N THR A 190 -3.22 -11.67 16.40
CA THR A 190 -2.90 -10.33 15.90
C THR A 190 -2.32 -9.50 17.03
N GLN A 191 -1.13 -8.96 16.81
CA GLN A 191 -0.46 -8.07 17.73
C GLN A 191 -0.19 -6.73 17.05
N VAL A 192 -0.21 -5.64 17.81
CA VAL A 192 0.14 -4.33 17.28
C VAL A 192 1.63 -4.32 16.97
N PHE A 193 1.98 -4.12 15.70
CA PHE A 193 3.37 -3.95 15.25
C PHE A 193 3.88 -2.54 15.56
N GLY A 194 3.01 -1.55 15.43
CA GLY A 194 3.31 -0.15 15.72
C GLY A 194 2.17 0.80 15.38
N TYR A 195 2.45 2.10 15.53
CA TYR A 195 1.50 3.17 15.24
C TYR A 195 2.10 4.10 14.20
N ALA A 196 1.39 4.25 13.08
CA ALA A 196 1.78 5.12 11.99
C ALA A 196 0.89 6.36 11.94
N LYS A 197 1.44 7.45 11.42
CA LYS A 197 0.63 8.65 11.15
C LYS A 197 -0.16 8.44 9.87
N ILE A 198 -1.44 8.72 9.90
CA ILE A 198 -2.32 8.65 8.73
C ILE A 198 -2.93 10.03 8.46
N PRO A 199 -3.09 10.44 7.20
CA PRO A 199 -3.69 11.74 6.90
C PRO A 199 -5.11 11.80 7.44
N SER A 200 -5.48 12.91 8.07
CA SER A 200 -6.85 13.15 8.53
C SER A 200 -7.47 14.33 7.78
N SER A 201 -8.78 14.25 7.52
CA SER A 201 -9.52 15.40 7.01
C SER A 201 -9.80 16.36 8.17
N SER A 202 -9.55 17.65 7.97
CA SER A 202 -9.77 18.69 8.98
C SER A 202 -11.25 19.08 9.15
N ILE A 203 -12.20 18.24 8.72
CA ILE A 203 -13.62 18.52 8.91
C ILE A 203 -13.87 18.40 10.42
N PRO A 204 -14.29 19.48 11.12
CA PRO A 204 -14.65 19.38 12.52
C PRO A 204 -15.82 18.39 12.64
N CYS A 205 -15.56 17.19 13.14
CA CYS A 205 -16.62 16.33 13.61
C CYS A 205 -17.15 16.95 14.90
N GLN A 206 -18.37 17.49 14.86
CA GLN A 206 -19.10 17.81 16.07
C GLN A 206 -19.28 16.48 16.84
N SER A 207 -18.61 16.35 17.98
CA SER A 207 -18.70 15.17 18.84
C SER A 207 -20.16 14.87 19.17
N CYS A 208 -20.53 13.58 19.21
CA CYS A 208 -21.81 13.16 19.79
C CYS A 208 -21.98 13.81 21.16
N LYS A 209 -23.10 14.50 21.37
CA LYS A 209 -23.53 14.90 22.71
C LYS A 209 -23.66 13.64 23.54
N GLN A 210 -23.08 13.67 24.74
CA GLN A 210 -23.26 12.66 25.79
C GLN A 210 -24.74 12.42 26.07
#